data_AF-A0A4Y8ZV78-F1
#
_entry.id   AF-A0A4Y8ZV78-F1
#
_cell.length_a   1.000
_cell.length_b   1.000
_cell.length_c   1.000
_cell.angle_alpha   90.00
_cell.angle_beta   90.00
_cell.angle_gamma   90.00
#
_symmetry.space_group_name_H-M   'P 1'
#
loop_
_entity.id
_entity.type
_entity.pdbx_description
1 polymer ?
#
loop_
_entity_poly.entity_id
_entity_poly.type
_entity_poly.pdbx_seq_one_letter_code
_entity_poly.pdbx_strand_id
1 'polypeptide(L)'
;MLKNRLRAAELVAQDFLKLENAADEAATLAATCMTTMLQQRAEANLPVATGVEALQLIADAAQDLVKARQRIVEAHGALVSVRSGIGLRAYRDESECPDMAGSAMNPTRLAVVA
;
A
#
# COMPACT_ATOMS: atom_id res chain seq x y z
N MET A 1 -17.88 -27.51 1.75
CA MET A 1 -17.05 -28.24 2.74
C MET A 1 -15.93 -27.34 3.26
N LEU A 2 -15.42 -27.59 4.48
CA LEU A 2 -14.37 -26.79 5.13
C LEU A 2 -13.10 -26.64 4.25
N LYS A 3 -12.68 -27.72 3.58
CA LYS A 3 -11.53 -27.74 2.66
C LYS A 3 -11.65 -26.71 1.52
N ASN A 4 -12.85 -26.54 0.95
CA ASN A 4 -13.06 -25.59 -0.14
C ASN A 4 -12.97 -24.13 0.37
N ARG A 5 -13.44 -23.88 1.60
CA ARG A 5 -13.35 -22.55 2.23
C ARG A 5 -11.90 -22.18 2.52
N LEU A 6 -11.13 -23.14 3.04
CA LEU A 6 -9.71 -22.96 3.29
C LEU A 6 -8.96 -22.64 2.00
N ARG A 7 -9.14 -23.46 0.96
CA ARG A 7 -8.52 -23.22 -0.35
C ARG A 7 -8.88 -21.84 -0.91
N ALA A 8 -10.13 -21.41 -0.78
CA ALA A 8 -10.55 -20.08 -1.22
C ALA A 8 -9.85 -18.96 -0.42
N ALA A 9 -9.75 -19.11 0.90
CA ALA A 9 -9.04 -18.14 1.75
C ALA A 9 -7.54 -18.06 1.43
N GLU A 10 -6.89 -19.20 1.16
CA GLU A 10 -5.48 -19.25 0.76
C GLU A 10 -5.24 -18.55 -0.58
N LEU A 11 -6.11 -18.78 -1.57
CA LEU A 11 -6.02 -18.11 -2.87
C LEU A 11 -6.19 -16.59 -2.75
N VAL A 12 -7.21 -16.15 -1.99
CA VAL A 12 -7.43 -14.72 -1.74
C VAL A 12 -6.23 -14.11 -1.01
N ALA A 13 -5.67 -14.77 0.00
CA ALA A 13 -4.51 -14.28 0.72
C ALA A 13 -3.28 -14.14 -0.19
N GLN A 14 -3.05 -15.10 -1.09
CA GLN A 14 -1.95 -15.03 -2.06
C GLN A 14 -2.10 -13.85 -3.01
N ASP A 15 -3.30 -13.59 -3.52
CA ASP A 15 -3.53 -12.46 -4.42
C ASP A 15 -3.51 -11.12 -3.68
N PHE A 16 -3.98 -11.10 -2.43
CA PHE A 16 -3.95 -9.91 -1.59
C PHE A 16 -2.53 -9.44 -1.29
N LEU A 17 -1.62 -10.37 -0.95
CA LEU A 17 -0.20 -10.03 -0.73
C LEU A 17 0.46 -9.47 -1.99
N LYS A 18 0.13 -10.00 -3.17
CA LYS A 18 0.62 -9.44 -4.45
C LYS A 18 0.10 -8.02 -4.66
N LEU A 19 -1.19 -7.78 -4.39
CA LEU A 19 -1.82 -6.47 -4.52
C LEU A 19 -1.20 -5.44 -3.57
N GLU A 20 -0.98 -5.81 -2.31
CA GLU A 20 -0.37 -4.96 -1.30
C GLU A 20 1.04 -4.51 -1.71
N ASN A 21 1.89 -5.44 -2.13
CA ASN A 21 3.23 -5.14 -2.62
C ASN A 21 3.22 -4.27 -3.88
N ALA A 22 2.36 -4.59 -4.85
CA ALA A 22 2.28 -3.84 -6.10
C ALA A 22 1.81 -2.39 -5.87
N ALA A 23 0.88 -2.17 -4.93
CA ALA A 23 0.42 -0.83 -4.58
C ALA A 23 1.53 0.01 -3.91
N ASP A 24 2.36 -0.61 -3.08
CA ASP A 24 3.53 0.02 -2.46
C ASP A 24 4.62 0.38 -3.47
N GLU A 25 4.95 -0.55 -4.35
CA GLU A 25 5.90 -0.34 -5.44
C GLU A 25 5.43 0.77 -6.39
N ALA A 26 4.16 0.76 -6.79
CA ALA A 26 3.60 1.80 -7.66
C ALA A 26 3.69 3.19 -7.04
N ALA A 27 3.38 3.34 -5.74
CA ALA A 27 3.51 4.62 -5.04
C ALA A 27 4.96 5.12 -5.03
N THR A 28 5.91 4.20 -4.82
CA THR A 28 7.36 4.50 -4.84
C THR A 28 7.82 4.94 -6.24
N LEU A 29 7.39 4.24 -7.29
CA LEU A 29 7.72 4.57 -8.67
C LEU A 29 7.16 5.94 -9.08
N ALA A 30 5.93 6.27 -8.69
CA ALA A 30 5.32 7.57 -8.97
C ALA A 30 6.09 8.72 -8.30
N ALA A 31 6.47 8.57 -7.02
CA ALA A 31 7.27 9.56 -6.29
C ALA A 31 8.69 9.72 -6.90
N THR A 32 9.29 8.60 -7.32
CA THR A 32 10.60 8.59 -7.99
C THR A 32 10.53 9.33 -9.33
N CYS A 33 9.49 9.07 -10.14
CA CYS A 33 9.27 9.74 -11.42
C CYS A 33 9.15 11.26 -11.25
N MET A 34 8.36 11.71 -10.27
CA MET A 34 8.24 13.14 -9.93
C MET A 34 9.60 13.77 -9.58
N THR A 35 10.40 13.06 -8.77
CA THR A 35 11.74 13.50 -8.39
C THR A 35 12.67 13.61 -9.60
N THR A 36 12.69 12.58 -10.45
CA THR A 36 13.47 12.58 -11.69
C THR A 36 13.08 13.73 -12.60
N MET A 37 11.79 14.02 -12.78
CA MET A 37 11.34 15.16 -13.60
C MET A 37 11.90 16.49 -13.11
N LEU A 38 11.85 16.73 -11.79
CA LEU A 38 12.36 17.95 -11.18
C LEU A 38 13.88 18.08 -11.33
N GLN A 39 14.61 17.00 -11.09
CA GLN A 39 16.07 16.95 -11.21
C GLN A 39 16.51 17.14 -12.66
N GLN A 40 15.96 16.36 -13.60
CA GLN A 40 16.33 16.41 -15.01
C GLN A 40 15.96 17.74 -15.67
N ARG A 41 14.86 18.38 -15.24
CA ARG A 41 14.53 19.75 -15.67
C ARG A 41 15.65 20.73 -15.27
N ALA A 42 16.13 20.64 -14.03
CA ALA A 42 17.18 21.51 -13.53
C ALA A 42 18.53 21.23 -14.22
N GLU A 43 18.90 19.95 -14.35
CA GLU A 43 20.14 19.53 -15.03
C GLU A 43 20.16 19.93 -16.51
N ALA A 44 19.01 19.90 -17.18
CA ALA A 44 18.86 20.33 -18.57
C ALA A 44 18.74 21.86 -18.73
N ASN A 45 18.84 22.64 -17.66
CA ASN A 45 18.69 24.11 -17.65
C ASN A 45 17.38 24.58 -18.31
N LEU A 46 16.29 23.84 -18.10
CA LEU A 46 14.97 24.14 -18.64
C LEU A 46 14.21 25.12 -17.72
N PRO A 47 13.32 25.97 -18.27
CA PRO A 47 12.46 26.82 -17.46
C PRO A 47 11.65 26.04 -16.43
N VAL A 48 11.39 26.64 -15.27
CA VAL A 48 10.62 26.01 -14.17
C VAL A 48 9.22 25.58 -14.62
N ALA A 49 8.60 26.31 -15.54
CA ALA A 49 7.29 25.98 -16.08
C ALA A 49 7.28 24.72 -17.00
N THR A 50 8.44 24.26 -17.48
CA THR A 50 8.52 23.11 -18.38
C THR A 50 8.02 21.84 -17.68
N GLY A 51 7.00 21.21 -18.27
CA GLY A 51 6.43 19.95 -17.79
C GLY A 51 5.56 20.07 -16.53
N VAL A 52 5.16 21.28 -16.13
CA VAL A 52 4.41 21.50 -14.88
C VAL A 52 3.07 20.75 -14.83
N GLU A 53 2.37 20.64 -15.96
CA GLU A 53 1.11 19.89 -16.05
C GLU A 53 1.34 18.40 -15.82
N ALA A 54 2.33 17.81 -16.49
CA ALA A 54 2.69 16.40 -16.30
C ALA A 54 3.15 16.12 -14.86
N LEU A 55 3.92 17.05 -14.27
CA LEU A 55 4.36 16.95 -12.88
C LEU A 55 3.17 16.93 -11.91
N GLN A 56 2.17 17.79 -12.14
CA GLN A 56 0.95 17.83 -11.34
C GLN A 56 0.16 16.52 -11.46
N LEU A 57 -0.03 16.02 -12.68
CA LEU A 57 -0.75 14.75 -12.91
C LEU A 57 -0.07 13.56 -12.22
N ILE A 58 1.27 13.52 -12.23
CA ILE A 58 2.03 12.46 -11.54
C ILE A 58 1.95 12.62 -10.02
N ALA A 59 1.96 13.85 -9.50
CA ALA A 59 1.77 14.11 -8.08
C ALA A 59 0.38 13.65 -7.61
N ASP A 60 -0.66 13.93 -8.37
CA ASP A 60 -2.03 13.49 -8.09
C ASP A 60 -2.12 11.95 -8.13
N ALA A 61 -1.51 11.31 -9.13
CA ALA A 61 -1.43 9.85 -9.22
C ALA A 61 -0.70 9.21 -8.02
N ALA A 62 0.42 9.81 -7.58
CA ALA A 62 1.14 9.36 -6.40
C ALA A 62 0.28 9.45 -5.14
N GLN A 63 -0.50 10.54 -4.99
CA GLN A 63 -1.43 10.69 -3.88
C GLN A 63 -2.52 9.62 -3.90
N ASP A 64 -3.08 9.33 -5.08
CA ASP A 64 -4.12 8.30 -5.21
C ASP A 64 -3.61 6.89 -4.93
N LEU A 65 -2.36 6.58 -5.28
CA LEU A 65 -1.69 5.34 -4.92
C LEU A 65 -1.50 5.22 -3.39
N VAL A 66 -1.10 6.31 -2.71
CA VAL A 66 -1.02 6.32 -1.24
C VAL A 66 -2.39 6.06 -0.61
N LYS A 67 -3.45 6.68 -1.13
CA LYS A 67 -4.83 6.40 -0.68
C LYS A 67 -5.24 4.95 -0.96
N ALA A 68 -4.86 4.40 -2.11
CA ALA A 68 -5.13 3.00 -2.46
C ALA A 68 -4.45 2.03 -1.47
N ARG A 69 -3.18 2.27 -1.13
CA ARG A 69 -2.46 1.50 -0.11
C ARG A 69 -3.18 1.52 1.25
N GLN A 70 -3.63 2.68 1.70
CA GLN A 70 -4.38 2.79 2.95
C GLN A 70 -5.66 1.93 2.93
N ARG A 71 -6.41 1.96 1.83
CA ARG A 71 -7.61 1.13 1.65
C ARG A 71 -7.29 -0.37 1.62
N ILE A 72 -6.15 -0.76 1.03
CA ILE A 72 -5.69 -2.15 1.04
C ILE A 72 -5.39 -2.57 2.48
N VAL A 73 -4.63 -1.78 3.23
CA VAL A 73 -4.33 -2.08 4.65
C VAL A 73 -5.61 -2.22 5.49
N GLU A 74 -6.60 -1.35 5.29
CA GLU A 74 -7.91 -1.47 5.94
C GLU A 74 -8.67 -2.74 5.52
N ALA A 75 -8.61 -3.11 4.24
CA ALA A 75 -9.21 -4.33 3.73
C ALA A 75 -8.58 -5.59 4.35
N HIS A 76 -7.28 -5.56 4.67
CA HIS A 76 -6.61 -6.64 5.39
C HIS A 76 -7.31 -6.89 6.74
N GLY A 77 -7.52 -5.84 7.54
CA GLY A 77 -8.25 -5.93 8.81
C GLY A 77 -9.70 -6.44 8.64
N ALA A 78 -10.40 -6.01 7.59
CA ALA A 78 -11.74 -6.51 7.29
C ALA A 78 -11.75 -8.01 6.93
N LEU A 79 -10.75 -8.50 6.20
CA LEU A 79 -10.62 -9.91 5.82
C LEU A 79 -10.39 -10.83 7.02
N VAL A 80 -9.76 -10.36 8.09
CA VAL A 80 -9.65 -11.11 9.37
C VAL A 80 -11.04 -11.43 9.93
N SER A 81 -11.96 -10.47 9.87
CA SER A 81 -13.36 -10.66 10.32
C SER A 81 -14.10 -11.65 9.42
N VAL A 82 -13.91 -11.57 8.09
CA VAL A 82 -14.50 -12.50 7.12
C VAL A 82 -14.02 -13.93 7.38
N ARG A 83 -12.72 -14.14 7.63
CA ARG A 83 -12.15 -15.46 7.97
C ARG A 83 -12.87 -16.10 9.17
N SER A 84 -13.11 -15.31 10.21
CA SER A 84 -13.85 -15.76 11.39
C SER A 84 -15.29 -16.16 11.02
N GLY A 85 -15.96 -15.34 10.22
CA GLY A 85 -17.34 -15.59 9.76
C GLY A 85 -17.52 -16.85 8.89
N ILE A 86 -16.47 -17.29 8.17
CA ILE A 86 -16.52 -18.52 7.36
C ILE A 86 -16.08 -19.80 8.10
N GLY A 87 -15.78 -19.69 9.40
CA GLY A 87 -15.42 -20.81 10.27
C GLY A 87 -13.94 -21.21 10.22
N LEU A 88 -13.04 -20.29 9.86
CA LEU A 88 -11.59 -20.52 9.78
C LEU A 88 -10.80 -19.85 10.92
N ARG A 89 -11.44 -19.54 12.05
CA ARG A 89 -10.85 -18.77 13.16
C ARG A 89 -9.60 -19.42 13.78
N ALA A 90 -9.47 -20.74 13.73
CA ALA A 90 -8.31 -21.47 14.24
C ALA A 90 -7.22 -21.74 13.17
N TYR A 91 -7.38 -21.21 11.96
CA TYR A 91 -6.48 -21.44 10.84
C TYR A 91 -5.62 -20.18 10.61
N ARG A 92 -4.30 -20.33 10.86
CA ARG A 92 -3.22 -19.33 10.75
C ARG A 92 -3.08 -18.40 11.97
N ASP A 93 -1.84 -18.20 12.38
CA ASP A 93 -1.44 -17.34 13.49
C ASP A 93 -1.76 -15.87 13.17
N GLU A 94 -2.48 -15.20 14.07
CA GLU A 94 -2.82 -13.76 13.96
C GLU A 94 -1.61 -12.87 14.28
N SER A 95 -0.56 -13.43 14.92
CA SER A 95 0.68 -12.74 15.31
C SER A 95 1.51 -12.20 14.14
N GLU A 96 1.29 -12.71 12.91
CA GLU A 96 1.97 -12.21 11.70
C GLU A 96 1.36 -10.90 11.18
N CYS A 97 0.16 -10.53 11.65
CA CYS A 97 -0.46 -9.25 11.31
C CYS A 97 -0.05 -8.21 12.36
N PRO A 98 0.54 -7.07 11.97
CA PRO A 98 0.83 -5.99 12.91
C PRO A 98 -0.47 -5.52 13.59
N ASP A 99 -0.40 -5.19 14.88
CA ASP A 99 -1.55 -4.74 15.67
C ASP A 99 -2.15 -3.44 15.11
N MET A 100 -3.12 -3.57 14.22
CA MET A 100 -3.83 -2.43 13.60
C MET A 100 -4.65 -1.64 14.63
N ALA A 101 -5.08 -2.27 15.72
CA ALA A 101 -5.87 -1.66 16.79
C ALA A 101 -5.03 -0.79 17.76
N GLY A 102 -3.72 -1.04 17.86
CA GLY A 102 -2.78 -0.22 18.67
C GLY A 102 -2.09 0.90 17.88
N SER A 103 -2.07 0.79 16.55
CA SER A 103 -1.32 1.71 15.68
C SER A 103 -1.97 3.10 15.55
N ALA A 104 -3.27 3.23 15.83
CA ALA A 104 -3.97 4.52 15.82
C ALA A 104 -3.58 5.44 17.01
N MET A 105 -2.99 4.92 18.09
CA MET A 105 -2.58 5.71 19.27
C MET A 105 -1.06 5.89 19.43
N ASN A 106 -0.26 5.29 18.54
CA ASN A 106 1.16 5.60 18.47
C ASN A 106 1.58 5.50 17.00
N PRO A 107 1.44 6.58 16.21
CA PRO A 107 1.95 6.57 14.85
C PRO A 107 3.43 6.27 14.98
N THR A 108 3.83 5.07 14.55
CA THR A 108 5.21 4.59 14.62
C THR A 108 6.06 5.69 14.01
N ARG A 109 6.68 6.49 14.88
CA ARG A 109 7.53 7.59 14.46
C ARG A 109 8.58 6.91 13.60
N LEU A 110 8.80 7.42 12.39
CA LEU A 110 10.08 7.22 11.75
C LEU A 110 11.08 7.73 12.79
N ALA A 111 11.71 6.82 13.53
CA ALA A 111 12.66 7.15 14.57
C ALA A 111 13.93 7.64 13.86
N VAL A 112 13.86 8.91 13.45
CA VAL A 112 14.97 9.86 13.29
C VAL A 112 16.08 9.42 12.33
N VAL A 113 16.10 10.13 11.20
CA VAL A 113 17.30 10.74 10.61
C VAL A 113 18.45 10.84 11.61
N ALA A 114 19.48 10.00 11.44
CA ALA A 114 20.81 10.24 11.95
C ALA A 114 21.81 10.02 10.81
#